data_AF-A0A319CJ79-F1
#
_entry.id   AF-A0A319CJ79-F1
#
_cell.length_a   1.000
_cell.length_b   1.000
_cell.length_c   1.000
_cell.angle_alpha   90.00
_cell.angle_beta   90.00
_cell.angle_gamma   90.00
#
_symmetry.space_group_name_H-M   'P 1'
#
loop_
_entity.id
_entity.type
_entity.pdbx_description
1 polymer ?
#
loop_
_entity_poly.entity_id
_entity_poly.type
_entity_poly.pdbx_seq_one_letter_code
_entity_poly.pdbx_strand_id
1 'polypeptide(L)'
;MEQSLVLSLNQAAIDGIRAAGATTQYIFVEGNSYSGAWTWTENNDNLSGLTDTEDKIIYEMHQYLDSDASGTSETCVSSTIGKERLESATEWLQTNNKKGVIGEFAGGVNSVCEEAVEGMLSYMSENSDVWVGASWWSAGPWWGSYMYSLQPSDGPAYSTYLPILEKYFPDGDSTTSASSSAATSVAAATSAATSAATSAVSAVQQTTTAAPHPQVSTTSAVSVAAAAPSSSSSATTFATSTKSKSPCKLHSTSSVSSASATSAVVATQPTTSAVVATQPTTTAIVVKQPTTTAAAVAATTPAVIPNPITSSVAAASGSAGVSDPQGALATNAAGQVNQYYQCGGLNWTGPTQCASPYTCEKQNDYYYQCVASN
;
A
#
# COMPACT_ATOMS: atom_id res chain seq x y z
N MET A 1 -4.41 17.78 -12.07
CA MET A 1 -5.70 18.31 -11.60
C MET A 1 -5.52 18.84 -10.19
N GLU A 2 -6.22 19.90 -9.78
CA GLU A 2 -6.19 20.34 -8.38
C GLU A 2 -6.80 19.26 -7.47
N GLN A 3 -6.20 19.00 -6.31
CA GLN A 3 -6.67 17.90 -5.43
C GLN A 3 -8.05 18.15 -4.82
N SER A 4 -8.41 19.42 -4.62
CA SER A 4 -9.75 19.81 -4.19
C SER A 4 -10.82 19.47 -5.23
N LEU A 5 -10.48 19.54 -6.52
CA LEU A 5 -11.37 19.17 -7.62
C LEU A 5 -11.59 17.65 -7.65
N VAL A 6 -10.52 16.84 -7.50
CA VAL A 6 -10.62 15.37 -7.43
C VAL A 6 -11.50 14.92 -6.27
N LEU A 7 -11.33 15.53 -5.08
CA LEU A 7 -12.18 15.28 -3.92
C LEU A 7 -13.65 15.60 -4.23
N SER A 8 -13.90 16.77 -4.82
CA SER A 8 -15.26 17.23 -5.12
C SER A 8 -15.95 16.35 -6.16
N LEU A 9 -15.21 15.87 -7.16
CA LEU A 9 -15.72 14.96 -8.19
C LEU A 9 -16.08 13.59 -7.60
N ASN A 10 -15.23 13.02 -6.75
CA ASN A 10 -15.53 11.76 -6.07
C ASN A 10 -16.76 11.91 -5.17
N GLN A 11 -16.86 12.99 -4.38
CA GLN A 11 -18.04 13.22 -3.54
C GLN A 11 -19.31 13.40 -4.38
N ALA A 12 -19.25 14.17 -5.46
CA ALA A 12 -20.39 14.34 -6.37
C ALA A 12 -20.84 13.02 -7.02
N ALA A 13 -19.89 12.14 -7.37
CA ALA A 13 -20.20 10.80 -7.88
C ALA A 13 -20.91 9.94 -6.82
N ILE A 14 -20.41 9.92 -5.58
CA ILE A 14 -21.06 9.21 -4.47
C ILE A 14 -22.49 9.73 -4.28
N ASP A 15 -22.65 11.04 -4.12
CA ASP A 15 -23.95 11.67 -3.89
C ASP A 15 -24.93 11.36 -5.02
N GLY A 16 -24.48 11.46 -6.27
CA GLY A 16 -25.28 11.15 -7.46
C GLY A 16 -25.72 9.68 -7.51
N ILE A 17 -24.81 8.74 -7.25
CA ILE A 17 -25.10 7.30 -7.19
C ILE A 17 -26.13 7.01 -6.11
N ARG A 18 -25.97 7.56 -4.90
CA ARG A 18 -26.91 7.33 -3.79
C ARG A 18 -28.28 7.96 -4.06
N ALA A 19 -28.31 9.16 -4.62
CA ALA A 19 -29.56 9.83 -5.00
C ALA A 19 -30.33 9.11 -6.11
N ALA A 20 -29.65 8.33 -6.96
CA ALA A 20 -30.30 7.45 -7.94
C ALA A 20 -30.94 6.20 -7.30
N GLY A 21 -30.77 5.98 -6.00
CA GLY A 21 -31.33 4.85 -5.25
C GLY A 21 -30.43 3.61 -5.20
N ALA A 22 -29.19 3.71 -5.70
CA ALA A 22 -28.20 2.63 -5.62
C ALA A 22 -27.49 2.65 -4.25
N THR A 23 -28.10 2.04 -3.23
CA THR A 23 -27.64 2.09 -1.82
C THR A 23 -26.93 0.83 -1.34
N THR A 24 -26.97 -0.25 -2.13
CA THR A 24 -26.40 -1.55 -1.72
C THR A 24 -25.00 -1.78 -2.28
N GLN A 25 -24.62 -1.10 -3.34
CA GLN A 25 -23.36 -1.26 -4.06
C GLN A 25 -22.21 -0.54 -3.35
N TYR A 26 -21.02 -1.16 -3.39
CA TYR A 26 -19.77 -0.47 -3.08
C TYR A 26 -19.47 0.60 -4.14
N ILE A 27 -18.73 1.64 -3.73
CA ILE A 27 -18.22 2.67 -4.63
C ILE A 27 -16.71 2.70 -4.47
N PHE A 28 -16.01 2.42 -5.57
CA PHE A 28 -14.56 2.55 -5.63
C PHE A 28 -14.24 4.00 -5.99
N VAL A 29 -13.44 4.65 -5.16
CA VAL A 29 -13.01 6.04 -5.35
C VAL A 29 -11.54 6.05 -5.72
N GLU A 30 -11.19 6.89 -6.69
CA GLU A 30 -9.83 7.01 -7.19
C GLU A 30 -9.26 8.39 -6.90
N GLY A 31 -7.95 8.40 -6.64
CA GLY A 31 -7.18 9.60 -6.41
C GLY A 31 -6.56 10.19 -7.67
N ASN A 32 -5.84 11.28 -7.47
CA ASN A 32 -5.00 11.87 -8.49
C ASN A 32 -3.68 11.10 -8.62
N SER A 33 -2.82 11.55 -9.53
CA SER A 33 -1.54 10.88 -9.83
C SER A 33 -1.74 9.40 -10.19
N TYR A 34 -2.71 9.14 -11.08
CA TYR A 34 -3.09 7.80 -11.55
C TYR A 34 -3.51 6.85 -10.43
N SER A 35 -4.08 7.40 -9.35
CA SER A 35 -4.43 6.66 -8.13
C SER A 35 -3.30 5.78 -7.58
N GLY A 36 -2.03 6.15 -7.83
CA GLY A 36 -0.89 5.29 -7.53
C GLY A 36 -0.66 5.13 -6.03
N ALA A 37 -0.66 3.89 -5.54
CA ALA A 37 -0.48 3.59 -4.11
C ALA A 37 0.85 4.14 -3.56
N TRP A 38 1.95 3.96 -4.29
CA TRP A 38 3.29 4.46 -3.95
C TRP A 38 3.39 5.98 -3.73
N THR A 39 2.43 6.74 -4.26
CA THR A 39 2.39 8.21 -4.20
C THR A 39 1.14 8.71 -3.49
N TRP A 40 0.38 7.82 -2.83
CA TRP A 40 -0.94 8.12 -2.28
C TRP A 40 -0.87 9.23 -1.24
N THR A 41 -0.03 9.08 -0.23
CA THR A 41 0.08 10.00 0.90
C THR A 41 0.61 11.38 0.51
N GLU A 42 1.32 11.48 -0.61
CA GLU A 42 1.82 12.76 -1.14
C GLU A 42 0.73 13.58 -1.83
N ASN A 43 -0.27 12.90 -2.39
CA ASN A 43 -1.21 13.51 -3.34
C ASN A 43 -2.66 13.51 -2.88
N ASN A 44 -3.08 12.50 -2.11
CA ASN A 44 -4.48 12.12 -1.97
C ASN A 44 -4.97 12.11 -0.50
N ASP A 45 -4.21 12.67 0.44
CA ASP A 45 -4.55 12.68 1.87
C ASP A 45 -5.94 13.30 2.16
N ASN A 46 -6.33 14.33 1.39
CA ASN A 46 -7.63 14.98 1.52
C ASN A 46 -8.82 14.07 1.19
N LEU A 47 -8.61 12.96 0.48
CA LEU A 47 -9.68 12.01 0.16
C LEU A 47 -10.18 11.24 1.39
N SER A 48 -9.44 11.24 2.51
CA SER A 48 -9.92 10.72 3.81
C SER A 48 -11.25 11.35 4.25
N GLY A 49 -11.53 12.57 3.78
CA GLY A 49 -12.75 13.33 4.05
C GLY A 49 -13.97 12.96 3.20
N LEU A 50 -13.86 12.01 2.26
CA LEU A 50 -15.03 11.53 1.52
C LEU A 50 -16.03 10.84 2.46
N THR A 51 -17.31 11.05 2.19
CA THR A 51 -18.42 10.50 2.98
C THR A 51 -19.43 9.79 2.08
N ASP A 52 -20.02 8.72 2.58
CA ASP A 52 -21.08 7.95 1.93
C ASP A 52 -22.13 7.62 2.99
N THR A 53 -23.41 7.86 2.69
CA THR A 53 -24.52 7.57 3.60
C THR A 53 -24.65 6.08 3.91
N GLU A 54 -24.13 5.23 3.03
CA GLU A 54 -24.21 3.78 3.13
C GLU A 54 -22.94 3.12 3.67
N ASP A 55 -21.89 3.91 3.92
CA ASP A 55 -20.57 3.49 4.41
C ASP A 55 -19.92 2.37 3.57
N LYS A 56 -19.94 2.50 2.23
CA LYS A 56 -19.38 1.51 1.29
C LYS A 56 -18.33 2.08 0.34
N ILE A 57 -17.54 3.05 0.80
CA ILE A 57 -16.38 3.58 0.05
C ILE A 57 -15.21 2.60 0.17
N ILE A 58 -14.61 2.24 -0.96
CA ILE A 58 -13.31 1.58 -1.04
C ILE A 58 -12.37 2.46 -1.86
N TYR A 59 -11.15 2.68 -1.38
CA TYR A 59 -10.14 3.48 -2.08
C TYR A 59 -9.41 2.59 -3.09
N GLU A 60 -9.73 2.76 -4.36
CA GLU A 60 -9.07 2.05 -5.45
C GLU A 60 -7.76 2.73 -5.77
N MET A 61 -6.67 1.97 -5.65
CA MET A 61 -5.33 2.40 -6.01
C MET A 61 -4.77 1.48 -7.09
N HIS A 62 -3.84 1.99 -7.88
CA HIS A 62 -3.12 1.22 -8.89
C HIS A 62 -1.65 1.06 -8.50
N GLN A 63 -1.04 -0.06 -8.87
CA GLN A 63 0.38 -0.26 -8.61
C GLN A 63 1.07 -1.14 -9.66
N TYR A 64 1.96 -0.53 -10.43
CA TYR A 64 2.91 -1.24 -11.28
C TYR A 64 4.30 -1.28 -10.64
N LEU A 65 5.19 -2.12 -11.18
CA LEU A 65 6.43 -2.54 -10.52
C LEU A 65 7.70 -2.10 -11.26
N ASP A 66 7.54 -1.48 -12.43
CA ASP A 66 8.61 -0.87 -13.23
C ASP A 66 9.08 0.47 -12.64
N SER A 67 10.17 1.02 -13.17
CA SER A 67 10.92 2.12 -12.54
C SER A 67 10.08 3.35 -12.21
N ASP A 68 9.11 3.70 -13.05
CA ASP A 68 8.23 4.85 -12.89
C ASP A 68 6.78 4.47 -12.52
N ALA A 69 6.55 3.18 -12.22
CA ALA A 69 5.24 2.61 -11.90
C ALA A 69 4.16 2.86 -12.96
N SER A 70 4.56 2.99 -14.23
CA SER A 70 3.64 3.23 -15.35
C SER A 70 3.03 1.95 -15.92
N GLY A 71 3.63 0.78 -15.66
CA GLY A 71 3.18 -0.48 -16.26
C GLY A 71 3.49 -0.59 -17.75
N THR A 72 4.59 0.04 -18.19
CA THR A 72 4.99 0.05 -19.61
C THR A 72 6.21 -0.81 -19.91
N SER A 73 6.80 -1.43 -18.88
CA SER A 73 8.00 -2.26 -18.98
C SER A 73 7.82 -3.62 -18.33
N GLU A 74 8.36 -4.67 -18.97
CA GLU A 74 8.41 -6.02 -18.40
C GLU A 74 9.39 -6.15 -17.21
N THR A 75 10.19 -5.11 -16.94
CA THR A 75 11.22 -5.15 -15.89
C THR A 75 10.70 -4.54 -14.60
N CYS A 76 10.75 -5.31 -13.51
CA CYS A 76 10.50 -4.83 -12.16
C CYS A 76 11.79 -4.30 -11.52
N VAL A 77 11.67 -3.28 -10.67
CA VAL A 77 12.83 -2.64 -10.01
C VAL A 77 13.61 -3.62 -9.13
N SER A 78 12.90 -4.44 -8.36
CA SER A 78 13.45 -5.46 -7.47
C SER A 78 12.38 -6.52 -7.19
N SER A 79 12.75 -7.62 -6.54
CA SER A 79 11.80 -8.65 -6.10
C SER A 79 10.97 -8.25 -4.87
N THR A 80 11.23 -7.07 -4.28
CA THR A 80 10.51 -6.57 -3.10
C THR A 80 9.70 -5.31 -3.38
N ILE A 81 9.84 -4.71 -4.58
CA ILE A 81 9.31 -3.39 -4.89
C ILE A 81 7.78 -3.30 -4.76
N GLY A 82 7.06 -4.39 -5.02
CA GLY A 82 5.60 -4.40 -4.90
C GLY A 82 5.13 -4.14 -3.47
N LYS A 83 5.71 -4.83 -2.49
CA LYS A 83 5.43 -4.58 -1.06
C LYS A 83 5.82 -3.15 -0.67
N GLU A 84 7.05 -2.75 -0.97
CA GLU A 84 7.60 -1.44 -0.57
C GLU A 84 6.71 -0.28 -1.04
N ARG A 85 6.13 -0.39 -2.24
CA ARG A 85 5.23 0.61 -2.82
C ARG A 85 3.84 0.66 -2.18
N LEU A 86 3.43 -0.35 -1.40
CA LEU A 86 2.14 -0.35 -0.72
C LEU A 86 2.21 0.07 0.75
N GLU A 87 3.40 0.13 1.35
CA GLU A 87 3.55 0.33 2.80
C GLU A 87 2.93 1.65 3.28
N SER A 88 3.24 2.76 2.61
CA SER A 88 2.72 4.09 2.99
C SER A 88 1.20 4.21 2.81
N ALA A 89 0.66 3.64 1.74
CA ALA A 89 -0.78 3.59 1.49
C ALA A 89 -1.51 2.72 2.52
N THR A 90 -0.91 1.58 2.90
CA THR A 90 -1.47 0.67 3.92
C THR A 90 -1.56 1.35 5.28
N GLU A 91 -0.50 2.02 5.72
CA GLU A 91 -0.49 2.80 6.96
C GLU A 91 -1.54 3.92 6.92
N TRP A 92 -1.70 4.59 5.78
CA TRP A 92 -2.71 5.62 5.59
C TRP A 92 -4.13 5.06 5.72
N LEU A 93 -4.42 3.91 5.11
CA LEU A 93 -5.73 3.25 5.23
C LEU A 93 -6.03 2.88 6.68
N GLN A 94 -5.05 2.30 7.39
CA GLN A 94 -5.18 1.93 8.80
C GLN A 94 -5.43 3.15 9.69
N THR A 95 -4.64 4.21 9.52
CA THR A 95 -4.73 5.44 10.31
C THR A 95 -6.07 6.15 10.12
N ASN A 96 -6.60 6.13 8.89
CA ASN A 96 -7.86 6.79 8.56
C ASN A 96 -9.09 5.87 8.68
N ASN A 97 -8.90 4.63 9.15
CA ASN A 97 -9.94 3.60 9.25
C ASN A 97 -10.70 3.42 7.93
N LYS A 98 -9.97 3.28 6.83
CA LYS A 98 -10.49 3.11 5.47
C LYS A 98 -10.16 1.73 4.92
N LYS A 99 -10.83 1.35 3.85
CA LYS A 99 -10.59 0.12 3.09
C LYS A 99 -10.06 0.45 1.70
N GLY A 100 -9.08 -0.30 1.22
CA GLY A 100 -8.49 -0.12 -0.10
C GLY A 100 -8.54 -1.38 -0.95
N VAL A 101 -8.39 -1.20 -2.26
CA VAL A 101 -8.29 -2.27 -3.25
C VAL A 101 -7.23 -1.87 -4.26
N ILE A 102 -6.44 -2.85 -4.73
CA ILE A 102 -5.54 -2.62 -5.87
C ILE A 102 -6.31 -2.92 -7.17
N GLY A 103 -6.88 -1.88 -7.78
CA GLY A 103 -7.72 -2.01 -8.98
C GLY A 103 -6.95 -2.41 -10.24
N GLU A 104 -5.68 -2.04 -10.30
CA GLU A 104 -4.75 -2.44 -11.36
C GLU A 104 -3.37 -2.78 -10.78
N PHE A 105 -2.82 -3.91 -11.21
CA PHE A 105 -1.41 -4.25 -11.03
C PHE A 105 -0.96 -5.26 -12.08
N ALA A 106 0.34 -5.28 -12.36
CA ALA A 106 0.96 -6.27 -13.22
C ALA A 106 2.48 -6.36 -13.01
N GLY A 107 3.07 -7.44 -13.52
CA GLY A 107 4.51 -7.65 -13.64
C GLY A 107 4.84 -8.43 -14.91
N GLY A 108 6.05 -8.24 -15.46
CA GLY A 108 6.50 -8.99 -16.62
C GLY A 108 6.80 -10.46 -16.28
N VAL A 109 6.83 -11.33 -17.28
CA VAL A 109 7.10 -12.77 -17.08
C VAL A 109 8.59 -13.02 -16.90
N ASN A 110 9.05 -12.84 -15.65
CA ASN A 110 10.40 -13.14 -15.19
C ASN A 110 10.42 -13.28 -13.66
N SER A 111 11.42 -14.00 -13.14
CA SER A 111 11.48 -14.36 -11.72
C SER A 111 11.47 -13.17 -10.76
N VAL A 112 12.07 -12.03 -11.14
CA VAL A 112 12.08 -10.83 -10.29
C VAL A 112 10.67 -10.26 -10.13
N CYS A 113 9.94 -10.14 -11.24
CA CYS A 113 8.56 -9.67 -11.22
C CYS A 113 7.59 -10.67 -10.57
N GLU A 114 7.80 -11.97 -10.76
CA GLU A 114 7.00 -13.02 -10.10
C GLU A 114 7.14 -12.93 -8.58
N GLU A 115 8.37 -12.83 -8.06
CA GLU A 115 8.63 -12.64 -6.62
C GLU A 115 8.05 -11.32 -6.10
N ALA A 116 8.17 -10.22 -6.87
CA ALA A 116 7.63 -8.92 -6.48
C ALA A 116 6.09 -8.91 -6.38
N VAL A 117 5.40 -9.56 -7.32
CA VAL A 117 3.94 -9.71 -7.29
C VAL A 117 3.51 -10.60 -6.14
N GLU A 118 4.15 -11.75 -5.94
CA GLU A 118 3.81 -12.66 -4.82
C GLU A 118 4.04 -11.98 -3.46
N GLY A 119 5.15 -11.25 -3.30
CA GLY A 119 5.43 -10.46 -2.11
C GLY A 119 4.40 -9.35 -1.86
N MET A 120 3.95 -8.67 -2.92
CA MET A 120 2.90 -7.64 -2.84
C MET A 120 1.56 -8.25 -2.38
N LEU A 121 1.12 -9.35 -2.99
CA LEU A 121 -0.14 -10.01 -2.65
C LEU A 121 -0.10 -10.64 -1.25
N SER A 122 1.03 -11.22 -0.84
CA SER A 122 1.24 -11.69 0.53
C SER A 122 1.10 -10.55 1.54
N TYR A 123 1.73 -9.41 1.28
CA TYR A 123 1.63 -8.24 2.15
C TYR A 123 0.19 -7.71 2.25
N MET A 124 -0.54 -7.66 1.13
CA MET A 124 -1.97 -7.30 1.15
C MET A 124 -2.80 -8.30 1.96
N SER A 125 -2.54 -9.59 1.81
CA SER A 125 -3.22 -10.65 2.58
C SER A 125 -2.92 -10.57 4.09
N GLU A 126 -1.70 -10.19 4.48
CA GLU A 126 -1.32 -9.95 5.88
C GLU A 126 -2.01 -8.72 6.48
N ASN A 127 -2.42 -7.77 5.62
CA ASN A 127 -3.11 -6.52 5.99
C ASN A 127 -4.55 -6.51 5.43
N SER A 128 -5.22 -7.67 5.45
CA SER A 128 -6.58 -7.84 4.94
C SER A 128 -7.64 -7.12 5.79
N ASP A 129 -7.25 -6.55 6.93
CA ASP A 129 -8.07 -5.62 7.69
C ASP A 129 -8.26 -4.28 6.96
N VAL A 130 -7.40 -3.92 6.00
CA VAL A 130 -7.59 -2.72 5.16
C VAL A 130 -7.64 -3.03 3.66
N TRP A 131 -6.96 -4.06 3.18
CA TRP A 131 -7.01 -4.45 1.76
C TRP A 131 -8.11 -5.47 1.49
N VAL A 132 -9.05 -5.12 0.61
CA VAL A 132 -10.22 -5.98 0.31
C VAL A 132 -10.05 -6.83 -0.94
N GLY A 133 -8.99 -6.62 -1.72
CA GLY A 133 -8.68 -7.42 -2.90
C GLY A 133 -7.74 -6.73 -3.88
N ALA A 134 -7.53 -7.39 -5.02
CA ALA A 134 -6.75 -6.87 -6.14
C ALA A 134 -7.33 -7.37 -7.48
N SER A 135 -7.09 -6.62 -8.56
CA SER A 135 -7.49 -6.98 -9.93
C SER A 135 -6.31 -6.81 -10.89
N TRP A 136 -5.95 -7.89 -11.59
CA TRP A 136 -4.82 -7.92 -12.52
C TRP A 136 -5.12 -7.12 -13.78
N TRP A 137 -4.15 -6.32 -14.24
CA TRP A 137 -4.20 -5.64 -15.52
C TRP A 137 -3.38 -6.40 -16.59
N SER A 138 -3.98 -7.04 -17.59
CA SER A 138 -5.41 -7.12 -17.88
C SER A 138 -5.76 -8.37 -18.68
N ALA A 139 -7.02 -8.80 -18.63
CA ALA A 139 -7.59 -9.77 -19.56
C ALA A 139 -8.45 -9.06 -20.63
N GLY A 140 -8.87 -9.77 -21.67
CA GLY A 140 -9.67 -9.20 -22.75
C GLY A 140 -9.30 -9.78 -24.12
N PRO A 141 -10.26 -9.84 -25.06
CA PRO A 141 -10.08 -10.59 -26.31
C PRO A 141 -9.12 -9.94 -27.31
N TRP A 142 -8.70 -8.68 -27.10
CA TRP A 142 -7.97 -7.87 -28.08
C TRP A 142 -6.57 -7.45 -27.62
N TRP A 143 -5.99 -8.14 -26.66
CA TRP A 143 -4.65 -7.83 -26.15
C TRP A 143 -3.51 -8.32 -27.04
N GLY A 144 -3.73 -9.31 -27.90
CA GLY A 144 -2.70 -9.85 -28.77
C GLY A 144 -1.46 -10.28 -27.98
N SER A 145 -0.29 -9.73 -28.32
CA SER A 145 0.98 -10.02 -27.66
C SER A 145 1.31 -9.07 -26.48
N TYR A 146 0.30 -8.43 -25.89
CA TYR A 146 0.52 -7.52 -24.76
C TYR A 146 1.15 -8.27 -23.57
N MET A 147 2.23 -7.71 -23.04
CA MET A 147 3.11 -8.35 -22.05
C MET A 147 2.41 -8.81 -20.76
N TYR A 148 1.33 -8.14 -20.35
CA TYR A 148 0.57 -8.49 -19.14
C TYR A 148 -0.77 -9.18 -19.44
N SER A 149 -1.00 -9.66 -20.66
CA SER A 149 -2.30 -10.24 -20.99
C SER A 149 -2.56 -11.51 -20.16
N LEU A 150 -3.61 -11.46 -19.34
CA LEU A 150 -4.18 -12.59 -18.61
C LEU A 150 -5.36 -13.22 -19.37
N GLN A 151 -5.46 -12.96 -20.69
CA GLN A 151 -6.45 -13.61 -21.54
C GLN A 151 -6.16 -15.13 -21.58
N PRO A 152 -7.17 -16.00 -21.31
CA PRO A 152 -6.95 -17.43 -21.28
C PRO A 152 -6.31 -18.02 -22.55
N SER A 153 -5.53 -19.08 -22.35
CA SER A 153 -4.79 -19.87 -23.36
C SER A 153 -3.57 -19.19 -23.97
N ASP A 154 -3.70 -17.94 -24.44
CA ASP A 154 -2.68 -17.31 -25.30
C ASP A 154 -2.06 -16.03 -24.72
N GLY A 155 -2.59 -15.49 -23.62
CA GLY A 155 -2.05 -14.30 -22.99
C GLY A 155 -0.67 -14.56 -22.38
N PRO A 156 0.37 -13.72 -22.66
CA PRO A 156 1.72 -13.95 -22.15
C PRO A 156 1.81 -14.13 -20.63
N ALA A 157 0.98 -13.46 -19.85
CA ALA A 157 0.98 -13.57 -18.39
C ALA A 157 0.16 -14.77 -17.88
N TYR A 158 -0.77 -15.30 -18.67
CA TYR A 158 -1.79 -16.25 -18.20
C TYR A 158 -1.19 -17.50 -17.54
N SER A 159 -0.31 -18.22 -18.23
CA SER A 159 0.23 -19.49 -17.72
C SER A 159 1.19 -19.33 -16.53
N THR A 160 1.82 -18.17 -16.40
CA THR A 160 2.79 -17.89 -15.33
C THR A 160 2.11 -17.33 -14.10
N TYR A 161 1.26 -16.30 -14.27
CA TYR A 161 0.68 -15.59 -13.15
C TYR A 161 -0.58 -16.25 -12.60
N LEU A 162 -1.41 -16.93 -13.40
CA LEU A 162 -2.64 -17.54 -12.88
C LEU A 162 -2.37 -18.47 -11.67
N PRO A 163 -1.38 -19.40 -11.70
CA PRO A 163 -1.06 -20.22 -10.53
C PRO A 163 -0.54 -19.45 -9.30
N ILE A 164 0.08 -18.28 -9.51
CA ILE A 164 0.51 -17.39 -8.41
C ILE A 164 -0.72 -16.70 -7.81
N LEU A 165 -1.61 -16.18 -8.67
CA LEU A 165 -2.82 -15.45 -8.27
C LEU A 165 -3.85 -16.35 -7.57
N GLU A 166 -4.01 -17.60 -8.04
CA GLU A 166 -4.95 -18.57 -7.47
C GLU A 166 -4.69 -18.86 -5.98
N LYS A 167 -3.45 -18.71 -5.50
CA LYS A 167 -3.09 -18.83 -4.07
C LYS A 167 -3.83 -17.82 -3.18
N TYR A 168 -4.30 -16.71 -3.76
CA TYR A 168 -4.91 -15.59 -3.05
C TYR A 168 -6.40 -15.43 -3.37
N PHE A 169 -7.00 -16.34 -4.12
CA PHE A 169 -8.43 -16.30 -4.36
C PHE A 169 -9.19 -16.60 -3.06
N PRO A 170 -10.34 -15.95 -2.81
CA PRO A 170 -11.18 -16.31 -1.67
C PRO A 170 -11.53 -17.78 -1.75
N ASP A 171 -11.27 -18.53 -0.67
CA ASP A 171 -11.64 -19.94 -0.56
C ASP A 171 -13.17 -20.07 -0.71
N GLY A 172 -13.63 -20.33 -1.93
CA GLY A 172 -15.01 -20.71 -2.19
C GLY A 172 -15.24 -22.12 -1.69
N ASP A 173 -15.39 -22.31 -0.38
CA ASP A 173 -15.64 -23.59 0.28
C ASP A 173 -14.79 -24.76 -0.27
N SER A 174 -13.51 -24.76 0.10
CA SER A 174 -12.78 -26.02 0.27
C SER A 174 -11.86 -25.91 1.47
N THR A 175 -12.35 -26.44 2.59
CA THR A 175 -11.63 -26.68 3.83
C THR A 175 -10.25 -27.32 3.59
N THR A 176 -9.22 -26.48 3.50
CA THR A 176 -7.85 -26.89 3.84
C THR A 176 -7.20 -25.73 4.56
N SER A 177 -7.41 -25.69 5.88
CA SER A 177 -6.66 -24.81 6.78
C SER A 177 -5.17 -25.03 6.57
N ALA A 178 -4.49 -24.04 5.99
CA ALA A 178 -3.05 -23.90 6.11
C ALA A 178 -2.72 -23.53 7.57
N SER A 179 -2.64 -24.55 8.41
CA SER A 179 -2.17 -24.43 9.78
C SER A 179 -0.65 -24.24 9.74
N SER A 180 -0.20 -22.98 9.85
CA SER A 180 1.20 -22.65 10.10
C SER A 180 1.58 -23.03 11.52
N SER A 181 1.99 -24.29 11.73
CA SER A 181 2.68 -24.72 12.94
C SER A 181 4.09 -25.16 12.57
N ALA A 182 5.02 -24.21 12.55
CA ALA A 182 6.44 -24.49 12.63
C ALA A 182 6.75 -25.04 14.03
N ALA A 183 6.83 -26.36 14.14
CA ALA A 183 7.34 -27.04 15.33
C ALA A 183 8.64 -27.77 14.96
N THR A 184 9.75 -27.17 15.39
CA THR A 184 11.10 -27.71 15.39
C THR A 184 11.15 -29.07 16.09
N SER A 185 11.37 -30.15 15.34
CA SER A 185 11.65 -31.47 15.91
C SER A 185 13.16 -31.70 16.03
N VAL A 186 13.73 -31.38 17.20
CA VAL A 186 15.04 -31.91 17.60
C VAL A 186 14.79 -33.22 18.32
N ALA A 187 14.94 -34.34 17.61
CA ALA A 187 14.84 -35.66 18.21
C ALA A 187 16.10 -35.95 19.03
N ALA A 188 15.92 -35.95 20.36
CA ALA A 188 16.87 -36.52 21.31
C ALA A 188 16.76 -38.06 21.26
N ALA A 189 17.85 -38.73 20.89
CA ALA A 189 17.99 -40.17 21.05
C ALA A 189 18.97 -40.46 22.20
N THR A 190 18.44 -41.05 23.25
CA THR A 190 19.12 -41.47 24.47
C THR A 190 19.88 -42.79 24.26
N SER A 191 21.13 -42.78 24.73
CA SER A 191 21.94 -43.85 25.32
C SER A 191 21.70 -45.32 24.95
N ALA A 192 22.74 -45.93 24.37
CA ALA A 192 23.12 -47.32 24.65
C ALA A 192 24.65 -47.39 24.78
N ALA A 193 25.13 -47.76 25.96
CA ALA A 193 26.54 -47.96 26.28
C ALA A 193 26.78 -49.40 26.70
N THR A 194 27.70 -50.11 26.02
CA THR A 194 28.56 -51.25 26.45
C THR A 194 29.15 -51.87 25.16
N SER A 195 30.40 -52.31 24.98
CA SER A 195 31.58 -52.55 25.82
C SER A 195 32.78 -52.69 24.87
N ALA A 196 33.98 -52.23 25.25
CA ALA A 196 35.24 -52.97 25.08
C ALA A 196 36.43 -52.13 25.58
N ALA A 197 37.16 -52.69 26.54
CA ALA A 197 38.42 -52.20 27.07
C ALA A 197 39.56 -52.38 26.06
N THR A 198 40.65 -51.60 26.14
CA THR A 198 41.99 -52.05 26.59
C THR A 198 42.97 -50.87 26.67
N SER A 199 43.65 -50.82 27.82
CA SER A 199 44.87 -50.16 28.29
C SER A 199 45.81 -49.41 27.32
N ALA A 200 46.32 -48.25 27.76
CA ALA A 200 47.75 -48.06 28.06
C ALA A 200 48.01 -46.79 28.88
N VAL A 201 48.92 -46.93 29.83
CA VAL A 201 49.33 -46.01 30.89
C VAL A 201 50.58 -45.23 30.46
N SER A 202 50.72 -43.96 30.84
CA SER A 202 51.99 -43.40 31.32
C SER A 202 51.79 -42.08 32.07
N ALA A 203 52.40 -42.05 33.25
CA ALA A 203 52.46 -40.97 34.25
C ALA A 203 53.44 -39.84 33.79
N VAL A 204 53.53 -38.64 34.40
CA VAL A 204 54.07 -38.34 35.75
C VAL A 204 53.93 -36.82 36.07
N GLN A 205 53.60 -36.52 37.35
CA GLN A 205 53.87 -35.37 38.28
C GLN A 205 53.97 -33.91 37.77
N GLN A 206 53.25 -32.91 38.31
CA GLN A 206 53.30 -32.26 39.66
C GLN A 206 54.67 -31.64 39.99
N THR A 207 54.84 -30.31 40.12
CA THR A 207 54.71 -29.58 41.40
C THR A 207 54.97 -28.05 41.25
N THR A 208 54.22 -27.25 42.04
CA THR A 208 54.51 -26.00 42.80
C THR A 208 55.56 -24.99 42.27
N THR A 209 55.36 -23.66 42.35
CA THR A 209 55.48 -22.82 43.58
C THR A 209 55.12 -21.34 43.27
N ALA A 210 54.72 -20.61 44.32
CA ALA A 210 54.18 -19.25 44.32
C ALA A 210 55.20 -18.08 44.19
N ALA A 211 54.69 -16.94 43.69
CA ALA A 211 54.87 -15.50 44.03
C ALA A 211 56.29 -14.90 44.26
N PRO A 212 56.56 -13.60 43.95
CA PRO A 212 56.03 -12.49 44.77
C PRO A 212 55.67 -11.17 44.04
N HIS A 213 54.90 -10.33 44.75
CA HIS A 213 54.61 -8.91 44.51
C HIS A 213 55.77 -7.99 45.02
N PRO A 214 55.88 -6.73 44.55
CA PRO A 214 55.44 -5.54 45.35
C PRO A 214 54.83 -4.39 44.49
N GLN A 215 53.71 -3.74 44.87
CA GLN A 215 53.53 -2.45 45.63
C GLN A 215 54.18 -1.20 44.96
N VAL A 216 53.42 -0.30 44.30
CA VAL A 216 52.61 0.88 44.74
C VAL A 216 53.36 2.23 44.69
N SER A 217 52.73 3.24 44.06
CA SER A 217 52.68 4.71 44.36
C SER A 217 52.71 5.55 43.06
N THR A 218 52.03 6.69 42.83
CA THR A 218 51.04 7.54 43.53
C THR A 218 50.60 8.66 42.56
N THR A 219 49.30 9.02 42.60
CA THR A 219 48.65 10.37 42.47
C THR A 219 49.29 11.48 41.61
N SER A 220 48.59 12.13 40.67
CA SER A 220 47.67 13.31 40.85
C SER A 220 47.49 13.93 39.43
N ALA A 221 46.50 14.71 39.01
CA ALA A 221 45.27 15.30 39.54
C ALA A 221 44.53 15.98 38.35
N VAL A 222 43.18 15.97 38.37
CA VAL A 222 42.22 17.11 38.20
C VAL A 222 42.45 18.05 36.97
N SER A 223 41.51 18.43 36.08
CA SER A 223 40.07 18.77 36.20
C SER A 223 39.44 19.04 34.81
N VAL A 224 38.15 18.74 34.70
CA VAL A 224 37.02 19.40 33.97
C VAL A 224 37.27 20.68 33.13
N ALA A 225 36.66 20.75 31.93
CA ALA A 225 35.44 21.53 31.68
C ALA A 225 35.03 21.55 30.18
N ALA A 226 33.73 21.71 29.96
CA ALA A 226 32.97 21.70 28.71
C ALA A 226 33.12 22.98 27.85
N ALA A 227 32.76 22.91 26.56
CA ALA A 227 31.80 23.83 25.89
C ALA A 227 31.72 23.63 24.36
N ALA A 228 30.47 23.44 23.90
CA ALA A 228 29.74 24.01 22.75
C ALA A 228 30.35 24.18 21.31
N PRO A 229 29.49 24.13 20.26
CA PRO A 229 29.89 24.19 18.85
C PRO A 229 29.84 25.62 18.29
N SER A 230 30.52 25.84 17.15
CA SER A 230 30.38 27.06 16.35
C SER A 230 30.20 26.74 14.86
N SER A 231 29.13 27.32 14.32
CA SER A 231 28.77 27.46 12.91
C SER A 231 29.65 28.49 12.19
N SER A 232 29.89 28.34 10.89
CA SER A 232 30.03 29.51 10.00
C SER A 232 29.73 29.18 8.53
N SER A 233 29.04 30.14 7.92
CA SER A 233 28.49 30.21 6.57
C SER A 233 29.45 30.91 5.60
N SER A 234 29.27 30.73 4.28
CA SER A 234 29.45 31.74 3.20
C SER A 234 29.11 31.09 1.84
N ALA A 235 28.01 31.45 1.18
CA ALA A 235 27.80 32.58 0.25
C ALA A 235 28.40 32.35 -1.15
N THR A 236 27.51 32.23 -2.16
CA THR A 236 27.83 32.15 -3.61
C THR A 236 27.18 33.33 -4.32
N THR A 237 27.88 33.95 -5.28
CA THR A 237 27.37 35.05 -6.12
C THR A 237 27.39 34.66 -7.61
N PHE A 238 26.42 35.21 -8.33
CA PHE A 238 26.01 34.97 -9.73
C PHE A 238 27.00 35.45 -10.82
N ALA A 239 26.94 34.80 -12.00
CA ALA A 239 27.07 35.46 -13.30
C ALA A 239 26.35 34.65 -14.42
N THR A 240 25.66 35.37 -15.33
CA THR A 240 24.79 34.93 -16.44
C THR A 240 25.40 35.19 -17.83
N SER A 241 24.80 34.59 -18.89
CA SER A 241 24.86 34.88 -20.36
C SER A 241 25.71 33.86 -21.18
N THR A 242 25.37 33.31 -22.36
CA THR A 242 24.28 33.43 -23.38
C THR A 242 24.33 32.23 -24.37
N LYS A 243 23.27 32.06 -25.18
CA LYS A 243 23.01 31.06 -26.25
C LYS A 243 24.02 31.06 -27.43
N SER A 244 24.27 29.89 -28.07
CA SER A 244 24.30 29.74 -29.55
C SER A 244 24.29 28.27 -30.04
N LYS A 245 24.00 28.09 -31.34
CA LYS A 245 23.58 26.91 -32.12
C LYS A 245 24.74 25.99 -32.62
N SER A 246 24.39 24.73 -32.91
CA SER A 246 25.06 23.62 -33.66
C SER A 246 25.74 23.97 -35.03
N PRO A 247 26.35 23.03 -35.82
CA PRO A 247 27.01 21.71 -35.58
C PRO A 247 28.32 21.48 -36.44
N CYS A 248 28.76 20.20 -36.58
CA CYS A 248 29.82 19.60 -37.47
C CYS A 248 31.22 19.41 -36.85
N LYS A 249 32.06 18.40 -37.16
CA LYS A 249 31.98 17.07 -37.81
C LYS A 249 33.43 16.48 -37.77
N LEU A 250 33.58 15.20 -37.39
CA LEU A 250 34.56 14.19 -37.89
C LEU A 250 36.10 14.25 -37.65
N HIS A 251 36.63 13.00 -37.58
CA HIS A 251 38.00 12.48 -37.78
C HIS A 251 39.03 12.70 -36.64
N SER A 252 39.95 11.79 -36.32
CA SER A 252 40.13 10.35 -36.56
C SER A 252 41.40 9.92 -35.79
N THR A 253 41.42 8.64 -35.40
CA THR A 253 42.59 7.73 -35.38
C THR A 253 43.75 7.91 -34.37
N SER A 254 44.03 6.77 -33.73
CA SER A 254 45.36 6.17 -33.45
C SER A 254 45.93 6.25 -32.03
N SER A 255 45.71 5.15 -31.29
CA SER A 255 46.72 4.26 -30.66
C SER A 255 47.94 4.90 -29.95
N VAL A 256 48.15 4.57 -28.66
CA VAL A 256 49.04 3.48 -28.19
C VAL A 256 48.99 3.30 -26.66
N SER A 257 48.82 2.03 -26.28
CA SER A 257 49.33 1.22 -25.17
C SER A 257 49.75 1.79 -23.79
N SER A 258 49.24 1.07 -22.78
CA SER A 258 49.90 0.47 -21.61
C SER A 258 50.29 1.32 -20.39
N ALA A 259 49.58 1.07 -19.28
CA ALA A 259 50.19 0.58 -18.04
C ALA A 259 49.12 -0.12 -17.17
N SER A 260 49.47 -1.32 -16.72
CA SER A 260 48.69 -2.21 -15.86
C SER A 260 48.84 -1.79 -14.40
N ALA A 261 47.75 -1.82 -13.63
CA ALA A 261 47.82 -1.92 -12.18
C ALA A 261 46.66 -2.81 -11.69
N THR A 262 47.03 -4.03 -11.36
CA THR A 262 46.28 -5.02 -10.59
C THR A 262 45.74 -4.43 -9.28
N SER A 263 44.49 -4.71 -8.95
CA SER A 263 44.04 -4.74 -7.56
C SER A 263 43.16 -5.95 -7.35
N ALA A 264 43.65 -6.82 -6.47
CA ALA A 264 43.05 -8.06 -6.06
C ALA A 264 41.88 -7.80 -5.10
N VAL A 265 40.87 -8.66 -5.25
CA VAL A 265 39.73 -8.82 -4.36
C VAL A 265 40.22 -9.43 -3.03
N VAL A 266 39.88 -8.81 -1.91
CA VAL A 266 39.83 -9.46 -0.59
C VAL A 266 38.46 -9.20 0.00
N ALA A 267 37.69 -10.28 0.12
CA ALA A 267 36.45 -10.34 0.87
C ALA A 267 36.75 -10.40 2.36
N THR A 268 36.07 -9.58 3.16
CA THR A 268 36.02 -9.70 4.63
C THR A 268 34.57 -9.87 5.08
N GLN A 269 34.31 -11.00 5.72
CA GLN A 269 33.06 -11.33 6.43
C GLN A 269 32.82 -10.36 7.60
N PRO A 270 31.57 -10.06 7.95
CA PRO A 270 31.25 -9.48 9.26
C PRO A 270 31.22 -10.59 10.32
N THR A 271 32.08 -10.46 11.34
CA THR A 271 32.03 -11.22 12.58
C THR A 271 30.95 -10.67 13.50
N THR A 272 30.07 -11.55 13.95
CA THR A 272 29.02 -11.32 14.95
C THR A 272 29.64 -11.07 16.33
N SER A 273 29.37 -9.89 16.92
CA SER A 273 29.60 -9.65 18.35
C SER A 273 28.30 -9.86 19.12
N ALA A 274 28.37 -10.74 20.12
CA ALA A 274 27.27 -11.10 21.00
C ALA A 274 26.81 -9.92 21.85
N VAL A 275 25.50 -9.66 21.86
CA VAL A 275 24.83 -8.79 22.83
C VAL A 275 24.40 -9.67 24.00
N VAL A 276 24.92 -9.37 25.19
CA VAL A 276 24.48 -9.94 26.46
C VAL A 276 23.10 -9.40 26.79
N ALA A 277 22.08 -10.26 26.77
CA ALA A 277 20.73 -9.93 27.22
C ALA A 277 20.66 -9.99 28.75
N THR A 278 20.29 -8.88 29.39
CA THR A 278 19.89 -8.85 30.81
C THR A 278 18.40 -9.16 30.94
N GLN A 279 18.07 -10.19 31.72
CA GLN A 279 16.70 -10.58 32.06
C GLN A 279 15.93 -9.46 32.77
N PRO A 280 14.63 -9.25 32.48
CA PRO A 280 13.74 -8.57 33.40
C PRO A 280 13.19 -9.55 34.44
N THR A 281 13.35 -9.17 35.71
CA THR A 281 12.81 -9.85 36.89
C THR A 281 11.29 -9.67 36.95
N THR A 282 10.53 -10.77 36.83
CA THR A 282 9.07 -10.76 37.05
C THR A 282 8.75 -10.63 38.53
N THR A 283 8.12 -9.52 38.91
CA THR A 283 7.48 -9.35 40.23
C THR A 283 6.01 -9.69 40.09
N ALA A 284 5.56 -10.73 40.80
CA ALA A 284 4.17 -11.16 40.83
C ALA A 284 3.30 -10.13 41.59
N ILE A 285 2.27 -9.62 40.94
CA ILE A 285 1.22 -8.80 41.57
C ILE A 285 -0.03 -9.68 41.64
N VAL A 286 -0.47 -10.00 42.86
CA VAL A 286 -1.70 -10.75 43.13
C VAL A 286 -2.89 -9.81 42.94
N VAL A 287 -3.67 -10.02 41.87
CA VAL A 287 -4.98 -9.37 41.68
C VAL A 287 -6.08 -10.33 42.14
N LYS A 288 -6.88 -9.90 43.12
CA LYS A 288 -8.08 -10.62 43.56
C LYS A 288 -9.17 -10.54 42.49
N GLN A 289 -9.62 -11.71 42.05
CA GLN A 289 -10.80 -11.95 41.24
C GLN A 289 -12.09 -11.63 42.02
N PRO A 290 -13.07 -10.89 41.45
CA PRO A 290 -14.42 -10.87 41.98
C PRO A 290 -15.24 -12.00 41.37
N THR A 291 -15.77 -12.85 42.23
CA THR A 291 -16.76 -13.89 41.95
C THR A 291 -18.09 -13.22 41.58
N THR A 292 -18.65 -13.51 40.39
CA THR A 292 -20.05 -13.21 40.10
C THR A 292 -20.82 -14.52 39.95
N THR A 293 -21.83 -14.66 40.81
CA THR A 293 -22.72 -15.80 40.88
C THR A 293 -23.77 -15.69 39.78
N ALA A 294 -23.91 -16.74 38.98
CA ALA A 294 -24.99 -16.87 38.01
C ALA A 294 -26.35 -17.05 38.72
N ALA A 295 -27.34 -16.27 38.31
CA ALA A 295 -28.75 -16.52 38.60
C ALA A 295 -29.53 -16.55 37.28
N ALA A 296 -30.17 -17.68 37.02
CA ALA A 296 -31.06 -17.90 35.89
C ALA A 296 -32.51 -17.74 36.33
N VAL A 297 -33.34 -16.92 35.66
CA VAL A 297 -34.79 -17.12 35.56
C VAL A 297 -35.42 -16.41 34.33
N ALA A 298 -36.21 -17.20 33.60
CA ALA A 298 -37.39 -16.94 32.76
C ALA A 298 -37.33 -16.09 31.47
N ALA A 299 -37.70 -16.79 30.39
CA ALA A 299 -38.19 -16.28 29.12
C ALA A 299 -39.62 -15.74 29.22
N THR A 300 -39.89 -14.63 28.54
CA THR A 300 -41.23 -14.21 28.13
C THR A 300 -41.20 -13.73 26.68
N THR A 301 -42.04 -14.34 25.85
CA THR A 301 -42.34 -13.99 24.45
C THR A 301 -43.53 -12.99 24.39
N PRO A 302 -43.79 -12.34 23.23
CA PRO A 302 -43.99 -10.90 23.14
C PRO A 302 -45.45 -10.43 23.11
N ALA A 303 -45.68 -9.18 23.53
CA ALA A 303 -46.93 -8.46 23.33
C ALA A 303 -46.87 -7.62 22.04
N VAL A 304 -47.78 -7.94 21.13
CA VAL A 304 -48.09 -7.23 19.88
C VAL A 304 -48.81 -5.91 20.21
N ILE A 305 -48.32 -4.79 19.68
CA ILE A 305 -49.05 -3.53 19.60
C ILE A 305 -49.05 -3.08 18.12
N PRO A 306 -50.20 -3.03 17.43
CA PRO A 306 -50.31 -2.42 16.12
C PRO A 306 -50.69 -0.95 16.28
N ASN A 307 -49.80 -0.03 15.91
CA ASN A 307 -50.15 1.38 15.72
C ASN A 307 -50.02 1.73 14.23
N PRO A 308 -51.10 2.20 13.57
CA PRO A 308 -51.07 2.63 12.19
C PRO A 308 -50.58 4.07 12.15
N ILE A 309 -49.46 4.33 11.50
CA ILE A 309 -49.07 5.70 11.16
C ILE A 309 -49.06 5.83 9.65
N THR A 310 -50.17 6.40 9.20
CA THR A 310 -50.49 6.89 7.87
C THR A 310 -49.33 7.61 7.21
N SER A 311 -48.96 7.15 6.02
CA SER A 311 -48.18 7.91 5.04
C SER A 311 -48.93 9.19 4.65
N SER A 312 -48.33 10.35 4.93
CA SER A 312 -48.66 11.58 4.22
C SER A 312 -47.50 11.92 3.30
N VAL A 313 -47.52 11.36 2.10
CA VAL A 313 -46.80 11.89 0.94
C VAL A 313 -47.43 13.24 0.61
N ALA A 314 -46.76 14.33 1.03
CA ALA A 314 -47.08 15.65 0.56
C ALA A 314 -46.70 15.73 -0.92
N ALA A 315 -47.72 15.73 -1.78
CA ALA A 315 -47.56 16.05 -3.19
C ALA A 315 -47.11 17.52 -3.32
N ALA A 316 -45.84 17.72 -3.62
CA ALA A 316 -45.34 18.99 -4.12
C ALA A 316 -45.58 19.04 -5.63
N SER A 317 -46.60 19.80 -6.03
CA SER A 317 -46.82 20.23 -7.40
C SER A 317 -45.69 21.17 -7.82
N GLY A 318 -44.82 20.71 -8.70
CA GLY A 318 -43.75 21.49 -9.32
C GLY A 318 -43.50 20.97 -10.74
N SER A 319 -43.40 21.91 -11.69
CA SER A 319 -43.31 21.72 -13.15
C SER A 319 -42.53 20.49 -13.61
N ALA A 320 -43.11 19.74 -14.56
CA ALA A 320 -42.45 18.69 -15.32
C ALA A 320 -41.26 19.28 -16.11
N GLY A 321 -40.09 19.29 -15.50
CA GLY A 321 -38.82 19.34 -16.21
C GLY A 321 -38.58 17.98 -16.86
N VAL A 322 -37.94 18.00 -18.03
CA VAL A 322 -37.36 16.81 -18.67
C VAL A 322 -36.70 15.97 -17.58
N SER A 323 -37.13 14.72 -17.41
CA SER A 323 -36.53 13.80 -16.44
C SER A 323 -35.02 13.79 -16.68
N ASP A 324 -34.26 14.39 -15.76
CA ASP A 324 -32.82 14.45 -15.89
C ASP A 324 -32.30 13.01 -15.86
N PRO A 325 -31.68 12.51 -16.94
CA PRO A 325 -31.15 11.15 -16.97
C PRO A 325 -30.03 10.93 -15.94
N GLN A 326 -29.55 11.99 -15.27
CA GLN A 326 -28.50 11.96 -14.25
C GLN A 326 -29.02 11.91 -12.81
N GLY A 327 -30.35 11.91 -12.61
CA GLY A 327 -30.96 11.77 -11.29
C GLY A 327 -31.29 13.09 -10.59
N ALA A 328 -31.85 12.98 -9.39
CA ALA A 328 -32.52 14.09 -8.69
C ALA A 328 -31.58 15.23 -8.23
N LEU A 329 -30.28 14.95 -8.07
CA LEU A 329 -29.29 15.96 -7.65
C LEU A 329 -28.65 16.71 -8.82
N ALA A 330 -28.89 16.28 -10.06
CA ALA A 330 -28.23 16.86 -11.22
C ALA A 330 -28.76 18.26 -11.56
N THR A 331 -29.99 18.60 -11.16
CA THR A 331 -30.52 19.97 -11.27
C THR A 331 -30.92 20.56 -9.93
N ASN A 332 -30.73 21.87 -9.77
CA ASN A 332 -31.33 22.63 -8.68
C ASN A 332 -32.85 22.83 -8.88
N ALA A 333 -33.52 23.42 -7.89
CA ALA A 333 -34.96 23.71 -7.96
C ALA A 333 -35.38 24.65 -9.12
N ALA A 334 -34.43 25.35 -9.73
CA ALA A 334 -34.65 26.20 -10.92
C ALA A 334 -34.45 25.44 -12.25
N GLY A 335 -34.18 24.13 -12.21
CA GLY A 335 -33.94 23.30 -13.39
C GLY A 335 -32.56 23.53 -14.03
N GLN A 336 -31.64 24.18 -13.32
CA GLN A 336 -30.28 24.42 -13.79
C GLN A 336 -29.36 23.30 -13.31
N VAL A 337 -28.43 22.89 -14.17
CA VAL A 337 -27.49 21.81 -13.92
C VAL A 337 -26.50 22.19 -12.84
N ASN A 338 -26.41 21.40 -11.77
CA ASN A 338 -25.47 21.61 -10.69
C ASN A 338 -24.02 21.36 -11.15
N GLN A 339 -23.04 21.82 -10.37
CA GLN A 339 -21.63 21.58 -10.66
C GLN A 339 -21.35 20.09 -10.86
N TYR A 340 -20.49 19.79 -11.83
CA TYR A 340 -20.00 18.46 -12.23
C TYR A 340 -21.00 17.56 -12.95
N TYR A 341 -22.24 17.99 -13.15
CA TYR A 341 -23.20 17.25 -13.97
C TYR A 341 -23.10 17.64 -15.45
N GLN A 342 -23.50 16.70 -16.30
CA GLN A 342 -23.58 16.85 -17.75
C GLN A 342 -24.59 17.94 -18.12
N CYS A 343 -24.15 18.84 -18.98
CA CYS A 343 -24.93 19.97 -19.49
C CYS A 343 -24.95 20.02 -21.03
N GLY A 344 -24.42 18.98 -21.70
CA GLY A 344 -24.31 18.93 -23.14
C GLY A 344 -23.53 17.74 -23.66
N GLY A 345 -23.40 17.69 -24.98
CA GLY A 345 -22.75 16.61 -25.71
C GLY A 345 -23.63 16.08 -26.84
N LEU A 346 -23.03 15.33 -27.76
CA LEU A 346 -23.74 14.60 -28.80
C LEU A 346 -24.78 13.67 -28.16
N ASN A 347 -26.02 13.76 -28.65
CA ASN A 347 -27.19 13.02 -28.17
C ASN A 347 -27.69 13.39 -26.76
N TRP A 348 -27.15 14.43 -26.13
CA TRP A 348 -27.68 14.93 -24.86
C TRP A 348 -29.05 15.59 -25.05
N THR A 349 -30.06 15.14 -24.31
CA THR A 349 -31.43 15.70 -24.34
C THR A 349 -31.84 16.37 -23.02
N GLY A 350 -30.94 16.40 -22.03
CA GLY A 350 -31.21 16.98 -20.73
C GLY A 350 -30.98 18.49 -20.66
N PRO A 351 -31.04 19.07 -19.46
CA PRO A 351 -30.81 20.50 -19.24
C PRO A 351 -29.40 20.92 -19.67
N THR A 352 -29.27 22.15 -20.17
CA THR A 352 -28.01 22.69 -20.73
C THR A 352 -27.49 23.95 -20.03
N GLN A 353 -28.31 24.53 -19.16
CA GLN A 353 -27.93 25.72 -18.40
C GLN A 353 -27.38 25.30 -17.03
N CYS A 354 -26.12 25.66 -16.75
CA CYS A 354 -25.52 25.45 -15.45
C CYS A 354 -26.08 26.43 -14.41
N ALA A 355 -26.19 25.97 -13.16
CA ALA A 355 -26.44 26.82 -12.01
C ALA A 355 -25.30 27.83 -11.85
N SER A 356 -25.60 29.08 -11.52
CA SER A 356 -24.56 30.07 -11.22
C SER A 356 -23.74 29.63 -10.01
N PRO A 357 -22.39 29.75 -10.00
CA PRO A 357 -21.53 30.47 -10.97
C PRO A 357 -20.89 29.58 -12.05
N TYR A 358 -21.43 28.40 -12.32
CA TYR A 358 -20.81 27.41 -13.20
C TYR A 358 -21.11 27.69 -14.68
N THR A 359 -20.20 27.24 -15.55
CA THR A 359 -20.34 27.33 -17.01
C THR A 359 -20.28 25.93 -17.62
N CYS A 360 -21.06 25.70 -18.68
CA CYS A 360 -21.11 24.43 -19.38
C CYS A 360 -19.90 24.30 -20.31
N GLU A 361 -18.86 23.60 -19.85
CA GLU A 361 -17.61 23.45 -20.58
C GLU A 361 -17.55 22.11 -21.32
N LYS A 362 -17.07 22.15 -22.56
CA LYS A 362 -16.88 20.95 -23.37
C LYS A 362 -15.70 20.13 -22.86
N GLN A 363 -15.94 18.87 -22.47
CA GLN A 363 -14.86 17.92 -22.15
C GLN A 363 -14.49 17.09 -23.39
N ASN A 364 -15.49 16.59 -24.11
CA ASN A 364 -15.34 15.96 -25.42
C ASN A 364 -16.64 16.12 -26.24
N ASP A 365 -16.71 15.54 -27.44
CA ASP A 365 -17.88 15.68 -28.32
C ASP A 365 -19.17 15.13 -27.69
N TYR A 366 -19.09 14.13 -26.81
CA TYR A 366 -20.22 13.45 -26.20
C TYR A 366 -20.55 13.95 -24.79
N TYR A 367 -19.64 14.69 -24.14
CA TYR A 367 -19.77 15.08 -22.74
C TYR A 367 -19.31 16.52 -22.50
N TYR A 368 -20.24 17.34 -22.02
CA TYR A 368 -20.00 18.71 -21.57
C TYR A 368 -20.43 18.77 -20.11
N GLN A 369 -19.68 19.46 -19.26
CA GLN A 369 -19.86 19.41 -17.81
C GLN A 369 -19.94 20.82 -17.24
N CYS A 370 -20.84 21.04 -16.27
CA CYS A 370 -20.86 22.28 -15.51
C CYS A 370 -19.65 22.36 -14.59
N VAL A 371 -18.75 23.33 -14.81
CA VAL A 371 -17.57 23.53 -13.97
C VAL A 371 -17.42 25.00 -13.59
N ALA A 372 -16.61 25.28 -12.58
CA ALA A 372 -16.27 26.66 -12.25
C ALA A 372 -15.49 27.28 -13.43
N SER A 373 -15.90 28.48 -13.85
CA SER A 373 -15.12 29.24 -14.84
C SER A 373 -13.77 29.60 -14.24
N ASN A 374 -12.68 29.14 -14.88
CA ASN A 374 -11.31 29.53 -14.54
C ASN A 374 -11.00 30.97 -14.95
#